data_AF-A0A532V5Q3-F1
#
_entry.id   AF-A0A532V5Q3-F1
#
_cell.length_a   1.000
_cell.length_b   1.000
_cell.length_c   1.000
_cell.angle_alpha   90.00
_cell.angle_beta   90.00
_cell.angle_gamma   90.00
#
_symmetry.space_group_name_H-M   'P 1'
#
loop_
_entity.id
_entity.type
_entity.pdbx_description
1 polymer ?
#
loop_
_entity_poly.entity_id
_entity_poly.type
_entity_poly.pdbx_seq_one_letter_code
_entity_poly.pdbx_strand_id
1 'polypeptide(L)'
;MTKTDHRKYINILGCSTKEEVLALVKSWTSDRTDMNHIVRSIVLDIHASIESMMKEILYEHLSDLILWMEGYDELHESCLKELDRIVKRMSFSQVHKLLRPCFKSFVATELDEYIPVINNLRNEFAHKKTGSIKYKGRDPSEDPDCFAQIYLDSWYVHSRLNEFIERRISDQRAMNERGWECYAGRCTNKKNAEE
;
A
#
# COMPACT_ATOMS: atom_id res chain seq x y z
N MET A 1 -17.11 18.53 -34.69
CA MET A 1 -16.73 18.34 -33.27
C MET A 1 -16.96 19.65 -32.55
N THR A 2 -18.05 19.75 -31.78
CA THR A 2 -18.33 20.93 -30.95
C THR A 2 -17.32 20.97 -29.81
N LYS A 3 -16.58 22.09 -29.68
CA LYS A 3 -15.72 22.35 -28.52
C LYS A 3 -16.62 22.29 -27.28
N THR A 4 -16.40 21.30 -26.43
CA THR A 4 -17.08 21.19 -25.13
C THR A 4 -16.82 22.50 -24.38
N ASP A 5 -17.89 23.20 -23.99
CA ASP A 5 -17.76 24.41 -23.17
C ASP A 5 -17.15 24.01 -21.82
N HIS A 6 -15.86 24.29 -21.66
CA HIS A 6 -15.07 23.96 -20.47
C HIS A 6 -15.57 24.67 -19.20
N ARG A 7 -16.56 25.57 -19.28
CA ARG A 7 -17.09 26.34 -18.14
C ARG A 7 -18.50 25.95 -17.70
N LYS A 8 -19.12 24.91 -18.27
CA LYS A 8 -20.48 24.48 -17.92
C LYS A 8 -20.72 24.40 -16.40
N TYR A 9 -19.85 23.74 -15.65
CA TYR A 9 -20.03 23.54 -14.21
C TYR A 9 -19.71 24.77 -13.37
N ILE A 10 -18.70 25.55 -13.77
CA ILE A 10 -18.33 26.81 -13.11
C ILE A 10 -19.52 27.78 -13.16
N ASN A 11 -20.20 27.86 -14.31
CA ASN A 11 -21.39 28.66 -14.50
C ASN A 11 -22.58 28.18 -13.64
N ILE A 12 -22.76 26.86 -13.48
CA ILE A 12 -23.80 26.29 -12.60
C ILE A 12 -23.56 26.68 -11.13
N LEU A 13 -22.30 26.70 -10.70
CA LEU A 13 -21.92 27.12 -9.35
C LEU A 13 -22.02 28.63 -9.12
N GLY A 14 -22.25 29.42 -10.17
CA GLY A 14 -22.27 30.88 -10.10
C GLY A 14 -20.90 31.49 -9.81
N CYS A 15 -19.82 30.75 -10.06
CA CYS A 15 -18.45 31.24 -9.89
C CYS A 15 -17.91 31.76 -11.23
N SER A 16 -16.96 32.68 -11.17
CA SER A 16 -16.23 33.24 -12.32
C SER A 16 -14.75 32.83 -12.33
N THR A 17 -14.20 32.48 -11.16
CA THR A 17 -12.78 32.13 -10.99
C THR A 17 -12.60 30.74 -10.38
N LYS A 18 -11.39 30.18 -10.51
CA LYS A 18 -11.02 28.90 -9.89
C LYS A 18 -11.05 29.01 -8.37
N GLU A 19 -10.61 30.14 -7.84
CA GLU A 19 -10.49 30.44 -6.43
C GLU A 19 -11.87 30.50 -5.76
N GLU A 20 -12.86 31.10 -6.45
CA GLU A 20 -14.26 31.10 -6.00
C GLU A 20 -14.85 29.70 -5.96
N VAL A 21 -14.60 28.87 -6.99
CA VAL A 21 -15.05 27.48 -7.01
C VAL A 21 -14.45 26.71 -5.83
N LEU A 22 -13.15 26.88 -5.59
CA LEU A 22 -12.46 26.21 -4.48
C LEU A 22 -13.01 26.65 -3.13
N ALA A 23 -13.21 27.95 -2.92
CA ALA A 23 -13.76 28.48 -1.68
C ALA A 23 -15.21 27.98 -1.42
N LEU A 24 -16.05 27.99 -2.46
CA LEU A 24 -17.44 27.54 -2.39
C LEU A 24 -17.54 26.03 -2.14
N VAL A 25 -16.80 25.22 -2.90
CA VAL A 25 -16.80 23.76 -2.71
C VAL A 25 -16.22 23.40 -1.35
N LYS A 26 -15.17 24.09 -0.89
CA LYS A 26 -14.61 23.89 0.46
C LYS A 26 -15.66 24.15 1.53
N SER A 27 -16.37 25.28 1.46
CA SER A 27 -17.43 25.60 2.44
C SER A 27 -18.58 24.59 2.45
N TRP A 28 -18.83 23.88 1.35
CA TRP A 28 -19.85 22.82 1.30
C TRP A 28 -19.35 21.45 1.77
N THR A 29 -18.05 21.19 1.68
CA THR A 29 -17.51 19.83 1.82
C THR A 29 -16.70 19.62 3.09
N SER A 30 -16.25 20.69 3.75
CA SER A 30 -15.32 20.56 4.86
C SER A 30 -15.21 21.84 5.71
N ASP A 31 -15.32 21.68 7.03
CA ASP A 31 -14.96 22.72 8.00
C ASP A 31 -13.46 22.73 8.35
N ARG A 32 -12.64 21.94 7.61
CA ARG A 32 -11.22 21.78 7.92
C ARG A 32 -10.38 22.92 7.35
N THR A 33 -9.27 23.21 8.04
CA THR A 33 -8.25 24.15 7.58
C THR A 33 -7.55 23.63 6.32
N ASP A 34 -6.90 24.52 5.55
CA ASP A 34 -6.11 24.09 4.38
C ASP A 34 -4.97 23.14 4.78
N MET A 35 -4.35 23.39 5.93
CA MET A 35 -3.32 22.50 6.47
C MET A 35 -3.85 21.08 6.72
N ASN A 36 -5.06 20.95 7.29
CA ASN A 36 -5.70 19.65 7.49
C ASN A 36 -5.93 18.91 6.17
N HIS A 37 -6.26 19.63 5.09
CA HIS A 37 -6.43 19.05 3.76
C HIS A 37 -5.10 18.60 3.15
N ILE A 38 -4.04 19.40 3.31
CA ILE A 38 -2.68 19.07 2.85
C ILE A 38 -2.17 17.83 3.57
N VAL A 39 -2.19 17.82 4.90
CA VAL A 39 -1.74 16.69 5.72
C VAL A 39 -2.55 15.43 5.38
N ARG A 40 -3.87 15.56 5.23
CA ARG A 40 -4.73 14.45 4.79
C ARG A 40 -4.31 13.89 3.45
N SER A 41 -4.06 14.74 2.45
CA SER A 41 -3.63 14.29 1.11
C SER A 41 -2.34 13.51 1.20
N ILE A 42 -1.34 14.04 1.92
CA ILE A 42 -0.03 13.42 2.04
C ILE A 42 -0.11 12.07 2.76
N VAL A 43 -0.91 11.96 3.82
CA VAL A 43 -1.13 10.67 4.51
C VAL A 43 -1.81 9.65 3.60
N LEU A 44 -2.77 10.08 2.76
CA LEU A 44 -3.41 9.18 1.80
C LEU A 44 -2.43 8.70 0.75
N ASP A 45 -1.56 9.57 0.24
CA ASP A 45 -0.53 9.23 -0.75
C ASP A 45 0.50 8.26 -0.16
N ILE A 46 0.96 8.53 1.07
CA ILE A 46 1.85 7.63 1.83
C ILE A 46 1.22 6.24 1.97
N HIS A 47 -0.04 6.17 2.41
CA HIS A 47 -0.73 4.90 2.62
C HIS A 47 -0.90 4.13 1.30
N ALA A 48 -1.29 4.82 0.23
CA ALA A 48 -1.44 4.24 -1.11
C ALA A 48 -0.10 3.71 -1.66
N SER A 49 1.00 4.42 -1.40
CA SER A 49 2.35 4.02 -1.79
C SER A 49 2.77 2.72 -1.09
N ILE A 50 2.60 2.63 0.23
CA ILE A 50 2.87 1.40 1.01
C ILE A 50 1.97 0.25 0.53
N GLU A 51 0.67 0.51 0.31
CA GLU A 51 -0.26 -0.50 -0.21
C GLU A 51 0.18 -1.05 -1.56
N SER A 52 0.65 -0.16 -2.45
CA SER A 52 1.10 -0.53 -3.79
C SER A 52 2.31 -1.44 -3.74
N MET A 53 3.32 -1.12 -2.92
CA MET A 53 4.49 -1.99 -2.73
C MET A 53 4.13 -3.35 -2.14
N MET A 54 3.21 -3.39 -1.18
CA MET A 54 2.78 -4.66 -0.61
C MET A 54 2.03 -5.53 -1.63
N LYS A 55 1.27 -4.91 -2.52
CA LYS A 55 0.62 -5.61 -3.65
C LYS A 55 1.63 -6.10 -4.68
N GLU A 56 2.65 -5.29 -4.98
CA GLU A 56 3.76 -5.65 -5.85
C GLU A 56 4.51 -6.88 -5.31
N ILE A 57 4.84 -6.90 -4.01
CA ILE A 57 5.41 -8.08 -3.33
C ILE A 57 4.58 -9.34 -3.57
N LEU A 58 3.24 -9.26 -3.43
CA LEU A 58 2.38 -10.42 -3.68
C LEU A 58 2.38 -10.83 -5.15
N TYR A 59 2.28 -9.86 -6.06
CA TYR A 59 2.22 -10.12 -7.49
C TYR A 59 3.52 -10.76 -7.99
N GLU A 60 4.66 -10.11 -7.77
CA GLU A 60 5.97 -10.58 -8.25
C GLU A 60 6.33 -11.94 -7.67
N HIS A 61 6.10 -12.12 -6.36
CA HIS A 61 6.44 -13.40 -5.74
C HIS A 61 5.60 -14.56 -6.26
N LEU A 62 4.30 -14.34 -6.52
CA LEU A 62 3.41 -15.38 -7.04
C LEU A 62 3.58 -15.59 -8.55
N SER A 63 3.84 -14.54 -9.33
CA SER A 63 4.11 -14.66 -10.77
C SER A 63 5.35 -15.50 -11.02
N ASP A 64 6.42 -15.23 -10.28
CA ASP A 64 7.74 -15.78 -10.56
C ASP A 64 7.89 -17.20 -10.02
N LEU A 65 7.25 -17.53 -8.90
CA LEU A 65 7.36 -18.85 -8.28
C LEU A 65 6.38 -19.89 -8.79
N ILE A 66 5.14 -19.49 -9.11
CA ILE A 66 4.04 -20.43 -9.30
C ILE A 66 3.63 -20.52 -10.76
N LEU A 67 3.63 -19.39 -11.48
CA LEU A 67 2.99 -19.31 -12.79
C LEU A 67 3.94 -19.54 -13.96
N TRP A 68 5.26 -19.64 -13.74
CA TRP A 68 6.21 -19.93 -14.81
C TRP A 68 6.02 -21.37 -15.33
N MET A 69 5.48 -21.49 -16.55
CA MET A 69 5.27 -22.77 -17.25
C MET A 69 5.86 -22.67 -18.66
N GLU A 70 6.92 -23.44 -18.90
CA GLU A 70 7.59 -23.50 -20.20
C GLU A 70 6.64 -24.09 -21.26
N GLY A 71 6.44 -23.37 -22.37
CA GLY A 71 5.64 -23.84 -23.53
C GLY A 71 4.13 -23.53 -23.49
N TYR A 72 3.64 -22.72 -22.54
CA TYR A 72 2.21 -22.38 -22.40
C TYR A 72 1.96 -20.86 -22.28
N ASP A 73 2.48 -20.08 -23.24
CA ASP A 73 2.49 -18.60 -23.18
C ASP A 73 1.10 -17.96 -23.03
N GLU A 74 0.09 -18.41 -23.78
CA GLU A 74 -1.26 -17.84 -23.72
C GLU A 74 -1.97 -18.11 -22.37
N LEU A 75 -1.80 -19.32 -21.83
CA LEU A 75 -2.36 -19.69 -20.53
C LEU A 75 -1.66 -18.92 -19.41
N HIS A 76 -0.33 -18.80 -19.50
CA HIS A 76 0.49 -18.01 -18.59
C HIS A 76 0.03 -16.54 -18.54
N GLU A 77 -0.16 -15.89 -19.69
CA GLU A 77 -0.60 -14.50 -19.74
C GLU A 77 -2.01 -14.31 -19.15
N SER A 78 -2.92 -15.25 -19.41
CA SER A 78 -4.28 -15.25 -18.84
C SER A 78 -4.24 -15.35 -17.30
N CYS A 79 -3.43 -16.28 -16.77
CA CYS A 79 -3.27 -16.45 -15.32
C CYS A 79 -2.63 -15.23 -14.66
N LEU A 80 -1.63 -14.59 -15.28
CA LEU A 80 -1.04 -13.35 -14.77
C LEU A 80 -2.06 -12.20 -14.73
N LYS A 81 -2.88 -12.05 -15.77
CA LYS A 81 -3.97 -11.05 -15.79
C LYS A 81 -5.01 -11.31 -14.71
N GLU A 82 -5.31 -12.57 -14.43
CA GLU A 82 -6.22 -12.93 -13.34
C GLU A 82 -5.60 -12.63 -11.96
N LEU A 83 -4.34 -13.00 -11.75
CA LEU A 83 -3.60 -12.72 -10.53
C LEU A 83 -3.52 -11.20 -10.25
N ASP A 84 -3.10 -10.41 -11.25
CA ASP A 84 -3.05 -8.94 -11.16
C ASP A 84 -4.40 -8.36 -10.73
N ARG A 85 -5.50 -8.83 -11.36
CA ARG A 85 -6.85 -8.40 -11.03
C ARG A 85 -7.24 -8.76 -9.59
N ILE A 86 -6.90 -9.94 -9.13
CA ILE A 86 -7.17 -10.39 -7.75
C ILE A 86 -6.41 -9.50 -6.78
N VAL A 87 -5.08 -9.39 -6.95
CA VAL A 87 -4.19 -8.62 -6.07
C VAL A 87 -4.62 -7.15 -5.99
N LYS A 88 -4.92 -6.50 -7.13
CA LYS A 88 -5.39 -5.11 -7.16
C LYS A 88 -6.69 -4.89 -6.37
N ARG A 89 -7.60 -5.87 -6.36
CA ARG A 89 -8.88 -5.81 -5.64
C ARG A 89 -8.77 -6.11 -4.15
N MET A 90 -7.63 -6.63 -3.70
CA MET A 90 -7.43 -6.87 -2.27
C MET A 90 -7.38 -5.56 -1.51
N SER A 91 -8.05 -5.53 -0.36
CA SER A 91 -7.91 -4.44 0.59
C SER A 91 -6.54 -4.48 1.27
N PHE A 92 -6.07 -3.33 1.72
CA PHE A 92 -4.84 -3.21 2.53
C PHE A 92 -4.77 -4.23 3.67
N SER A 93 -5.87 -4.42 4.42
CA SER A 93 -5.92 -5.37 5.54
C SER A 93 -5.71 -6.82 5.08
N GLN A 94 -6.27 -7.22 3.93
CA GLN A 94 -6.08 -8.56 3.39
C GLN A 94 -4.64 -8.77 2.95
N VAL A 95 -4.06 -7.82 2.21
CA VAL A 95 -2.65 -7.86 1.78
C VAL A 95 -1.73 -7.93 3.00
N HIS A 96 -1.93 -7.06 3.99
CA HIS A 96 -1.13 -7.05 5.21
C HIS A 96 -1.23 -8.36 5.99
N LYS A 97 -2.44 -8.91 6.18
CA LYS A 97 -2.61 -10.19 6.88
C LYS A 97 -1.87 -11.34 6.20
N LEU A 98 -1.84 -11.36 4.87
CA LEU A 98 -1.12 -12.39 4.12
C LEU A 98 0.40 -12.23 4.21
N LEU A 99 0.91 -11.00 4.15
CA LEU A 99 2.35 -10.74 4.20
C LEU A 99 2.92 -10.69 5.63
N ARG A 100 2.08 -10.50 6.63
CA ARG A 100 2.50 -10.37 8.03
C ARG A 100 3.40 -11.52 8.52
N PRO A 101 3.10 -12.81 8.25
CA PRO A 101 4.03 -13.90 8.61
C PRO A 101 5.40 -13.76 7.94
N CYS A 102 5.43 -13.33 6.68
CA CYS A 102 6.67 -13.07 5.95
C CYS A 102 7.47 -11.93 6.60
N PHE A 103 6.81 -10.83 6.95
CA PHE A 103 7.44 -9.70 7.64
C PHE A 103 7.99 -10.08 9.02
N LYS A 104 7.27 -10.91 9.79
CA LYS A 104 7.76 -11.42 11.08
C LYS A 104 8.97 -12.34 10.96
N SER A 105 9.05 -13.09 9.87
CA SER A 105 10.19 -13.98 9.59
C SER A 105 11.41 -13.22 9.06
N PHE A 106 11.18 -12.04 8.48
CA PHE A 106 12.22 -11.10 8.11
C PHE A 106 12.63 -10.34 9.37
N VAL A 107 13.89 -9.95 9.51
CA VAL A 107 14.44 -9.29 10.72
C VAL A 107 13.86 -7.85 10.90
N ALA A 108 12.72 -7.54 10.29
CA ALA A 108 12.02 -6.27 10.41
C ALA A 108 10.72 -6.46 11.20
N THR A 109 10.84 -6.88 12.47
CA THR A 109 9.69 -6.92 13.39
C THR A 109 8.98 -5.58 13.49
N GLU A 110 9.72 -4.50 13.25
CA GLU A 110 9.25 -3.12 13.24
C GLU A 110 8.18 -2.87 12.16
N LEU A 111 8.20 -3.59 11.02
CA LEU A 111 7.16 -3.43 9.99
C LEU A 111 5.76 -3.76 10.53
N ASP A 112 5.65 -4.76 11.40
CA ASP A 112 4.37 -5.15 12.03
C ASP A 112 3.86 -4.07 13.00
N GLU A 113 4.74 -3.17 13.47
CA GLU A 113 4.39 -2.06 14.36
C GLU A 113 3.99 -0.81 13.56
N TYR A 114 4.77 -0.44 12.55
CA TYR A 114 4.55 0.82 11.81
C TYR A 114 3.39 0.75 10.81
N ILE A 115 3.24 -0.37 10.08
CA ILE A 115 2.21 -0.51 9.03
C ILE A 115 0.79 -0.32 9.59
N PRO A 116 0.39 -0.96 10.73
CA PRO A 116 -0.92 -0.72 11.33
C PRO A 116 -1.14 0.72 11.77
N VAL A 117 -0.11 1.39 12.30
CA VAL A 117 -0.21 2.78 12.76
C VAL A 117 -0.49 3.73 11.59
N ILE A 118 0.20 3.57 10.46
CA ILE A 118 -0.04 4.38 9.24
C ILE A 118 -1.44 4.11 8.67
N ASN A 119 -1.87 2.84 8.64
CA ASN A 119 -3.22 2.49 8.20
C ASN A 119 -4.32 3.07 9.10
N ASN A 120 -4.12 3.04 10.42
CA ASN A 120 -5.05 3.64 11.38
C ASN A 120 -5.13 5.15 11.18
N LEU A 121 -3.98 5.82 11.02
CA LEU A 121 -3.94 7.26 10.73
C LEU A 121 -4.74 7.60 9.46
N ARG A 122 -4.53 6.85 8.37
CA ARG A 122 -5.28 7.00 7.13
C ARG A 122 -6.79 6.80 7.35
N ASN A 123 -7.19 5.80 8.14
CA ASN A 123 -8.60 5.56 8.44
C ASN A 123 -9.22 6.70 9.27
N GLU A 124 -8.48 7.27 10.21
CA GLU A 124 -8.93 8.49 10.91
C GLU A 124 -9.14 9.64 9.92
N PHE A 125 -8.19 9.87 9.01
CA PHE A 125 -8.33 10.89 7.97
C PHE A 125 -9.51 10.66 7.02
N ALA A 126 -9.80 9.41 6.68
CA ALA A 126 -10.87 9.04 5.76
C ALA A 126 -12.26 9.13 6.39
N HIS A 127 -12.40 8.75 7.67
CA HIS A 127 -13.71 8.55 8.29
C HIS A 127 -14.09 9.60 9.33
N LYS A 128 -13.11 10.25 9.97
CA LYS A 128 -13.39 11.20 11.04
C LYS A 128 -13.77 12.56 10.44
N LYS A 129 -15.06 12.93 10.47
CA LYS A 129 -15.50 14.21 9.88
C LYS A 129 -15.05 15.42 10.69
N THR A 130 -14.94 15.28 12.01
CA THR A 130 -14.67 16.38 12.96
C THR A 130 -13.63 15.99 14.03
N GLY A 131 -12.91 16.99 14.55
CA GLY A 131 -11.93 16.84 15.63
C GLY A 131 -10.48 16.61 15.17
N SER A 132 -9.54 16.74 16.11
CA SER A 132 -8.12 16.50 15.86
C SER A 132 -7.86 15.04 15.52
N ILE A 133 -7.10 14.81 14.46
CA ILE A 133 -6.57 13.48 14.11
C ILE A 133 -5.23 13.34 14.82
N LYS A 134 -5.00 12.19 15.47
CA LYS A 134 -3.81 12.03 16.30
C LYS A 134 -2.89 10.98 15.70
N TYR A 135 -1.63 11.33 15.56
CA TYR A 135 -0.55 10.42 15.27
C TYR A 135 0.35 10.31 16.50
N LYS A 136 0.42 9.10 17.10
CA LYS A 136 1.16 8.88 18.36
C LYS A 136 0.82 9.92 19.45
N GLY A 137 -0.45 10.30 19.53
CA GLY A 137 -0.97 11.29 20.49
C GLY A 137 -0.86 12.77 20.08
N ARG A 138 -0.14 13.09 19.00
CA ARG A 138 0.10 14.46 18.53
C ARG A 138 -0.72 14.80 17.28
N ASP A 139 -1.04 16.07 17.06
CA ASP A 139 -1.82 16.50 15.89
C ASP A 139 -0.88 16.93 14.76
N PRO A 140 -0.78 16.20 13.65
CA PRO A 140 0.15 16.55 12.58
C PRO A 140 -0.22 17.83 11.81
N SER A 141 -1.42 18.37 12.00
CA SER A 141 -1.82 19.64 11.39
C SER A 141 -1.44 20.86 12.25
N GLU A 142 -1.17 20.64 13.54
CA GLU A 142 -0.78 21.70 14.50
C GLU A 142 0.68 21.54 14.97
N ASP A 143 1.26 20.35 14.87
CA ASP A 143 2.63 20.02 15.26
C ASP A 143 3.46 19.61 14.02
N PRO A 144 4.32 20.50 13.49
CA PRO A 144 5.17 20.20 12.35
C PRO A 144 6.14 19.04 12.57
N ASP A 145 6.59 18.81 13.82
CA ASP A 145 7.49 17.69 14.14
C ASP A 145 6.73 16.35 14.10
N CYS A 146 5.46 16.34 14.53
CA CYS A 146 4.57 15.20 14.34
C CYS A 146 4.41 14.87 12.84
N PHE A 147 4.24 15.89 12.00
CA PHE A 147 4.15 15.70 10.56
C PHE A 147 5.45 15.15 9.96
N ALA A 148 6.60 15.67 10.37
CA ALA A 148 7.91 15.13 9.97
C ALA A 148 8.09 13.68 10.43
N GLN A 149 7.63 13.33 11.64
CA GLN A 149 7.68 11.96 12.15
C GLN A 149 6.86 11.00 11.29
N ILE A 150 5.65 11.39 10.83
CA ILE A 150 4.86 10.58 9.90
C ILE A 150 5.67 10.26 8.64
N TYR A 151 6.34 11.27 8.07
CA TYR A 151 7.17 11.08 6.89
C TYR A 151 8.32 10.11 7.15
N LEU A 152 9.07 10.29 8.24
CA LEU A 152 10.22 9.44 8.58
C LEU A 152 9.81 7.98 8.85
N ASP A 153 8.73 7.77 9.61
CA ASP A 153 8.21 6.43 9.90
C ASP A 153 7.73 5.74 8.60
N SER A 154 7.13 6.50 7.68
CA SER A 154 6.70 6.00 6.37
C SER A 154 7.87 5.70 5.43
N TRP A 155 8.89 6.56 5.42
CA TRP A 155 10.13 6.35 4.69
C TRP A 155 10.85 5.09 5.18
N TYR A 156 10.88 4.87 6.50
CA TYR A 156 11.46 3.67 7.09
C TYR A 156 10.71 2.41 6.63
N VAL A 157 9.38 2.40 6.67
CA VAL A 157 8.56 1.29 6.13
C VAL A 157 8.89 1.04 4.66
N HIS A 158 8.93 2.09 3.84
CA HIS A 158 9.33 2.01 2.43
C HIS A 158 10.70 1.35 2.25
N SER A 159 11.71 1.82 2.98
CA SER A 159 13.07 1.30 2.93
C SER A 159 13.12 -0.19 3.30
N ARG A 160 12.41 -0.59 4.37
CA ARG A 160 12.36 -1.99 4.81
C ARG A 160 11.62 -2.89 3.81
N LEU A 161 10.55 -2.40 3.17
CA LEU A 161 9.84 -3.14 2.12
C LEU A 161 10.71 -3.31 0.87
N ASN A 162 11.45 -2.28 0.45
CA ASN A 162 12.43 -2.39 -0.65
C ASN A 162 13.50 -3.44 -0.32
N GLU A 163 14.08 -3.37 0.88
CA GLU A 163 15.07 -4.36 1.31
C GLU A 163 14.49 -5.79 1.33
N PHE A 164 13.21 -5.93 1.71
CA PHE A 164 12.51 -7.22 1.66
C PHE A 164 12.40 -7.74 0.22
N ILE A 165 11.97 -6.89 -0.73
CA ILE A 165 11.87 -7.23 -2.16
C ILE A 165 13.23 -7.69 -2.68
N GLU A 166 14.27 -6.87 -2.50
CA GLU A 166 15.62 -7.14 -2.99
C GLU A 166 16.17 -8.47 -2.46
N ARG A 167 16.02 -8.74 -1.16
CA ARG A 167 16.61 -9.93 -0.51
C ARG A 167 15.78 -11.20 -0.65
N ARG A 168 14.46 -11.09 -0.79
CA ARG A 168 13.56 -12.25 -0.69
C ARG A 168 12.86 -12.59 -2.01
N ILE A 169 12.75 -11.63 -2.92
CA ILE A 169 12.06 -11.80 -4.20
C ILE A 169 13.08 -11.74 -5.33
N SER A 170 13.87 -10.66 -5.42
CA SER A 170 14.76 -10.43 -6.57
C SER A 170 16.01 -11.33 -6.59
N ASP A 171 16.45 -11.85 -5.44
CA ASP A 171 17.58 -12.80 -5.39
C ASP A 171 17.13 -14.24 -5.75
N GLN A 172 17.11 -14.51 -7.05
CA GLN A 172 16.74 -15.80 -7.64
C GLN A 172 17.54 -16.98 -7.07
N ARG A 173 18.83 -16.77 -6.76
CA ARG A 173 19.70 -17.84 -6.26
C ARG A 173 19.30 -18.21 -4.84
N ALA A 174 19.14 -17.22 -3.98
CA ALA A 174 18.68 -17.45 -2.61
C ALA A 174 17.26 -18.02 -2.57
N MET A 175 16.42 -17.70 -3.56
CA MET A 175 15.07 -18.26 -3.68
C MET A 175 15.11 -19.73 -4.09
N ASN A 176 15.92 -20.09 -5.09
CA ASN A 176 16.10 -21.47 -5.55
C ASN A 176 16.74 -22.37 -4.48
N GLU A 177 17.76 -21.89 -3.77
CA GLU A 177 18.41 -22.61 -2.67
C GLU A 177 17.40 -22.93 -1.55
N ARG A 178 16.59 -21.94 -1.12
CA ARG A 178 15.52 -22.13 -0.12
C ARG A 178 14.41 -23.08 -0.58
N GLY A 179 14.01 -22.97 -1.85
CA GLY A 179 13.02 -23.87 -2.45
C GLY A 179 13.49 -25.33 -2.43
N TRP A 180 14.75 -25.55 -2.81
CA TRP A 180 15.39 -26.87 -2.79
C TRP A 180 15.52 -27.45 -1.38
N GLU A 181 15.98 -26.65 -0.40
CA GLU A 181 16.09 -27.09 1.00
C GLU A 181 14.73 -27.49 1.60
N CYS A 182 13.69 -26.69 1.33
CA CYS A 182 12.33 -26.99 1.79
C CYS A 182 11.76 -28.27 1.14
N TYR A 183 12.05 -28.48 -0.15
CA TYR A 183 11.61 -29.67 -0.87
C TYR A 183 12.37 -30.93 -0.39
N ALA A 184 13.70 -30.85 -0.34
CA ALA A 184 14.58 -31.94 0.09
C ALA A 184 14.33 -32.34 1.56
N GLY A 185 14.13 -31.37 2.46
CA GLY A 185 13.82 -31.63 3.87
C GLY A 185 12.46 -32.28 4.13
N ARG A 186 11.48 -32.10 3.23
CA ARG A 186 10.19 -32.83 3.29
C ARG A 186 10.30 -34.25 2.77
N CYS A 187 11.21 -34.51 1.82
CA CYS A 187 11.49 -35.86 1.34
C CYS A 187 12.21 -36.73 2.38
N THR A 188 13.02 -36.14 3.27
CA THR A 188 13.70 -36.88 4.34
C THR A 188 12.78 -37.16 5.53
N ASN A 189 11.92 -36.23 5.93
CA ASN A 189 10.97 -36.45 7.04
C ASN A 189 9.89 -37.51 6.76
N LYS A 190 9.61 -37.84 5.49
CA LYS A 190 8.71 -38.95 5.14
C LYS A 190 9.33 -40.34 5.32
N LYS A 191 10.67 -40.46 5.34
CA LYS A 191 11.34 -41.76 5.54
C LYS A 191 11.43 -42.20 7.01
N ASN A 192 11.21 -41.28 7.95
CA ASN A 192 11.30 -41.56 9.40
C ASN A 192 9.93 -41.64 10.09
N ALA A 193 8.83 -41.70 9.32
CA ALA A 193 7.47 -41.81 9.84
C ALA A 193 6.81 -43.17 9.51
N GLU A 194 7.57 -44.13 8.99
CA GLU A 194 7.15 -45.50 8.66
C GLU A 194 7.93 -46.57 9.45
N GLU A 195 8.60 -46.19 10.55
CA GLU A 195 9.17 -47.10 11.56
C GLU A 195 8.44 -46.94 12.89
#